data_AF-A0AAX2RDA8-F1
#
_entry.id   AF-A0AAX2RDA8-F1
#
_cell.length_a   1.000
_cell.length_b   1.000
_cell.length_c   1.000
_cell.angle_alpha   90.00
_cell.angle_beta   90.00
_cell.angle_gamma   90.00
#
_symmetry.space_group_name_H-M   'P 1'
#
loop_
_entity.id
_entity.type
_entity.pdbx_description
1 polymer ?
#
loop_
_entity_poly.entity_id
_entity_poly.type
_entity_poly.pdbx_seq_one_letter_code
_entity_poly.pdbx_strand_id
1 'polypeptide(L)'
;MTVLAIDNQTLADTIERAQAFLATQPQKRAADNWCRYLRDDRDSRTFFDATPMTQSTVFGVKVAEAVARAYLACVEGQEAELAPTVAQVRKLQASASAFEADLDSAGSWVIGDRTDPAFREPLSRICAAPSRVPPRSAGRLPLGDRRAFVLHLARSLYVLSSSFPTKFLMVATVLAWEETSDRTIRSILTPAVRSTIAAQAASERVAGIASENATHHLISRVSVNPVSTPLIGGDSRSDGEKIAEALRLLRSLTDPTAATVTVATLMELADEFGIAPVQLEQPAG
;
A
#
# COMPACT_ATOMS: atom_id res chain seq x y z
N MET A 1 10.45 4.99 -32.01
CA MET A 1 10.98 5.57 -30.76
C MET A 1 9.83 6.34 -30.10
N THR A 2 8.82 5.64 -29.58
CA THR A 2 7.52 6.28 -29.22
C THR A 2 6.63 5.49 -28.23
N VAL A 3 6.93 4.24 -27.89
CA VAL A 3 6.04 3.43 -27.00
C VAL A 3 6.33 3.67 -25.51
N LEU A 4 7.60 3.94 -25.14
CA LEU A 4 8.00 4.11 -23.73
C LEU A 4 7.50 5.43 -23.09
N ALA A 5 7.11 6.42 -23.88
CA ALA A 5 6.65 7.72 -23.36
C ALA A 5 5.15 7.71 -22.99
N ILE A 6 4.36 6.86 -23.64
CA ILE A 6 2.91 6.76 -23.43
C ILE A 6 2.61 6.05 -22.09
N ASP A 7 3.40 5.03 -21.75
CA ASP A 7 3.23 4.25 -20.52
C ASP A 7 3.53 5.04 -19.23
N ASN A 8 4.28 6.14 -19.32
CA ASN A 8 4.55 7.00 -18.18
C ASN A 8 3.47 8.09 -18.00
N GLN A 9 2.75 8.43 -19.07
CA GLN A 9 1.68 9.43 -19.01
C GLN A 9 0.48 8.89 -18.24
N THR A 10 0.04 7.66 -18.50
CA THR A 10 -1.09 7.05 -17.78
C THR A 10 -0.81 6.93 -16.28
N LEU A 11 0.44 6.60 -15.91
CA LEU A 11 0.86 6.58 -14.51
C LEU A 11 0.86 7.99 -13.91
N ALA A 12 1.42 8.99 -14.60
CA ALA A 12 1.43 10.38 -14.16
C ALA A 12 0.01 10.93 -13.95
N ASP A 13 -0.90 10.72 -14.91
CA ASP A 13 -2.31 11.12 -14.83
C ASP A 13 -3.03 10.42 -13.66
N THR A 14 -2.67 9.16 -13.39
CA THR A 14 -3.24 8.41 -12.25
C THR A 14 -2.74 8.93 -10.92
N ILE A 15 -1.47 9.32 -10.84
CA ILE A 15 -0.88 9.95 -9.66
C ILE A 15 -1.53 11.31 -9.40
N GLU A 16 -1.72 12.14 -10.43
CA GLU A 16 -2.40 13.42 -10.28
C GLU A 16 -3.83 13.24 -9.77
N ARG A 17 -4.56 12.26 -10.31
CA ARG A 17 -5.90 11.89 -9.80
C ARG A 17 -5.86 11.41 -8.34
N ALA A 18 -4.86 10.61 -7.97
CA ALA A 18 -4.68 10.16 -6.60
C ALA A 18 -4.38 11.33 -5.64
N GLN A 19 -3.56 12.30 -6.05
CA GLN A 19 -3.28 13.51 -5.29
C GLN A 19 -4.55 14.37 -5.13
N ALA A 20 -5.31 14.58 -6.20
CA ALA A 20 -6.56 15.34 -6.18
C ALA A 20 -7.59 14.69 -5.23
N PHE A 21 -7.70 13.36 -5.26
CA PHE A 21 -8.56 12.61 -4.33
C PHE A 21 -8.13 12.83 -2.87
N LEU A 22 -6.84 12.71 -2.55
CA LEU A 22 -6.34 12.93 -1.19
C LEU A 22 -6.51 14.39 -0.73
N ALA A 23 -6.43 15.36 -1.64
CA ALA A 23 -6.70 16.77 -1.36
C ALA A 23 -8.19 17.10 -1.15
N THR A 24 -9.09 16.20 -1.55
CA THR A 24 -10.54 16.38 -1.34
C THR A 24 -10.88 16.30 0.14
N GLN A 25 -11.80 17.16 0.60
CA GLN A 25 -12.31 17.17 1.97
C GLN A 25 -12.85 15.78 2.35
N PRO A 26 -12.52 15.23 3.54
CA PRO A 26 -12.91 13.88 3.95
C PRO A 26 -14.40 13.57 3.74
N GLN A 27 -15.29 14.51 4.04
CA GLN A 27 -16.75 14.36 3.90
C GLN A 27 -17.22 14.19 2.44
N LYS A 28 -16.41 14.65 1.48
CA LYS A 28 -16.71 14.57 0.04
C LYS A 28 -16.02 13.40 -0.65
N ARG A 29 -15.04 12.76 -0.01
CA ARG A 29 -14.26 11.65 -0.60
C ARG A 29 -15.13 10.47 -1.00
N ALA A 30 -16.18 10.18 -0.23
CA ALA A 30 -17.12 9.10 -0.55
C ALA A 30 -17.86 9.31 -1.89
N ALA A 31 -18.14 10.57 -2.24
CA ALA A 31 -18.83 10.92 -3.48
C ALA A 31 -17.86 11.09 -4.68
N ASP A 32 -16.54 11.10 -4.41
CA ASP A 32 -15.53 11.27 -5.45
C ASP A 32 -15.55 10.11 -6.46
N ASN A 33 -15.26 10.42 -7.73
CA ASN A 33 -15.23 9.43 -8.80
C ASN A 33 -14.18 8.34 -8.55
N TRP A 34 -13.06 8.66 -7.92
CA TRP A 34 -12.01 7.71 -7.54
C TRP A 34 -12.55 6.64 -6.58
N CYS A 35 -13.23 7.08 -5.51
CA CYS A 35 -13.81 6.17 -4.52
C CYS A 35 -14.91 5.31 -5.14
N ARG A 36 -15.81 5.91 -5.93
CA ARG A 36 -16.89 5.19 -6.61
C ARG A 36 -16.36 4.17 -7.62
N TYR A 37 -15.36 4.53 -8.42
CA TYR A 37 -14.74 3.61 -9.39
C TYR A 37 -14.21 2.35 -8.69
N LEU A 38 -13.43 2.52 -7.62
CA LEU A 38 -12.81 1.39 -6.91
C LEU A 38 -13.85 0.50 -6.20
N ARG A 39 -14.90 1.11 -5.65
CA ARG A 39 -15.96 0.41 -4.91
C ARG A 39 -16.94 -0.33 -5.83
N ASP A 40 -17.40 0.34 -6.88
CA ASP A 40 -18.56 -0.10 -7.67
C ASP A 40 -18.17 -1.03 -8.82
N ASP A 41 -16.86 -1.17 -9.09
CA ASP A 41 -16.32 -2.11 -10.08
C ASP A 41 -16.76 -3.54 -9.79
N ARG A 42 -17.14 -4.27 -10.85
CA ARG A 42 -17.69 -5.62 -10.77
C ARG A 42 -16.75 -6.60 -10.04
N ASP A 43 -15.44 -6.49 -10.27
CA ASP A 43 -14.44 -7.37 -9.69
C ASP A 43 -14.02 -6.95 -8.26
N SER A 44 -14.43 -5.75 -7.84
CA SER A 44 -14.23 -5.22 -6.49
C SER A 44 -15.40 -5.49 -5.54
N ARG A 45 -16.64 -5.59 -6.03
CA ARG A 45 -17.85 -5.71 -5.18
C ARG A 45 -17.77 -6.80 -4.13
N THR A 46 -17.29 -8.00 -4.46
CA THR A 46 -17.19 -9.11 -3.51
C THR A 46 -16.30 -8.79 -2.30
N PHE A 47 -15.33 -7.88 -2.45
CA PHE A 47 -14.49 -7.42 -1.35
C PHE A 47 -15.27 -6.51 -0.40
N PHE A 48 -15.97 -5.52 -0.94
CA PHE A 48 -16.73 -4.55 -0.15
C PHE A 48 -17.98 -5.19 0.45
N ASP A 49 -18.61 -6.13 -0.25
CA ASP A 49 -19.86 -6.77 0.18
C ASP A 49 -19.65 -7.95 1.14
N ALA A 50 -18.39 -8.34 1.41
CA ALA A 50 -18.07 -9.55 2.19
C ALA A 50 -18.59 -9.51 3.64
N THR A 51 -18.54 -8.35 4.30
CA THR A 51 -18.93 -8.18 5.69
C THR A 51 -19.62 -6.83 5.92
N PRO A 52 -20.43 -6.66 6.99
CA PRO A 52 -21.03 -5.37 7.31
C PRO A 52 -20.01 -4.24 7.47
N MET A 53 -18.82 -4.54 8.00
CA MET A 53 -17.73 -3.57 8.16
C MET A 53 -17.20 -3.09 6.80
N THR A 54 -16.99 -4.01 5.86
CA THR A 54 -16.47 -3.70 4.52
C THR A 54 -17.50 -3.00 3.64
N GLN A 55 -18.79 -3.12 3.94
CA GLN A 55 -19.88 -2.44 3.23
C GLN A 55 -20.00 -0.96 3.63
N SER A 56 -19.38 -0.55 4.74
CA SER A 56 -19.43 0.82 5.22
C SER A 56 -18.77 1.79 4.24
N THR A 57 -19.33 3.00 4.16
CA THR A 57 -18.76 4.08 3.34
C THR A 57 -17.36 4.45 3.82
N VAL A 58 -17.14 4.43 5.14
CA VAL A 58 -15.86 4.70 5.78
C VAL A 58 -14.79 3.73 5.31
N PHE A 59 -15.10 2.43 5.27
CA PHE A 59 -14.19 1.42 4.75
C PHE A 59 -13.87 1.66 3.26
N GLY A 60 -14.89 1.98 2.45
CA GLY A 60 -14.73 2.37 1.05
C GLY A 60 -13.73 3.52 0.86
N VAL A 61 -13.88 4.58 1.65
CA VAL A 61 -12.97 5.75 1.63
C VAL A 61 -11.56 5.38 2.06
N LYS A 62 -11.39 4.62 3.15
CA LYS A 62 -10.06 4.20 3.62
C LYS A 62 -9.34 3.27 2.63
N VAL A 63 -10.08 2.40 1.95
CA VAL A 63 -9.51 1.60 0.85
C VAL A 63 -9.09 2.49 -0.32
N ALA A 64 -9.93 3.45 -0.71
CA ALA A 64 -9.60 4.39 -1.78
C ALA A 64 -8.38 5.27 -1.44
N GLU A 65 -8.23 5.69 -0.18
CA GLU A 65 -7.04 6.37 0.34
C GLU A 65 -5.80 5.48 0.29
N ALA A 66 -5.93 4.20 0.67
CA ALA A 66 -4.83 3.24 0.59
C ALA A 66 -4.33 3.06 -0.85
N VAL A 67 -5.24 3.00 -1.84
CA VAL A 67 -4.88 2.95 -3.26
C VAL A 67 -4.17 4.23 -3.67
N ALA A 68 -4.69 5.40 -3.32
CA ALA A 68 -4.08 6.68 -3.67
C ALA A 68 -2.67 6.83 -3.06
N ARG A 69 -2.50 6.49 -1.77
CA ARG A 69 -1.19 6.51 -1.10
C ARG A 69 -0.21 5.52 -1.71
N ALA A 70 -0.66 4.34 -2.13
CA ALA A 70 0.20 3.38 -2.81
C ALA A 70 0.74 3.90 -4.15
N TYR A 71 -0.03 4.71 -4.87
CA TYR A 71 0.44 5.39 -6.07
C TYR A 71 1.50 6.45 -5.79
N LEU A 72 1.37 7.21 -4.70
CA LEU A 72 2.40 8.18 -4.30
C LEU A 72 3.69 7.48 -3.86
N ALA A 73 3.55 6.45 -3.03
CA ALA A 73 4.68 5.69 -2.50
C ALA A 73 5.50 4.98 -3.59
N CYS A 74 4.89 4.61 -4.72
CA CYS A 74 5.63 3.96 -5.80
C CYS A 74 6.52 4.92 -6.61
N VAL A 75 6.33 6.24 -6.49
CA VAL A 75 7.16 7.25 -7.17
C VAL A 75 8.19 7.88 -6.22
N GLU A 76 7.84 8.02 -4.94
CA GLU A 76 8.77 8.52 -3.91
C GLU A 76 9.90 7.52 -3.60
N GLY A 77 9.71 6.22 -3.89
CA GLY A 77 10.68 5.14 -3.69
C GLY A 77 11.80 5.04 -4.73
N GLN A 78 12.28 6.15 -5.30
CA GLN A 78 13.36 6.16 -6.29
C GLN A 78 14.75 5.95 -5.65
N GLU A 79 15.17 4.68 -5.54
CA GLU A 79 16.55 4.20 -5.82
C GLU A 79 16.66 2.69 -5.51
N ALA A 80 15.78 1.85 -6.09
CA ALA A 80 16.13 0.45 -6.24
C ALA A 80 16.99 0.35 -7.51
N GLU A 81 18.32 0.14 -7.38
CA GLU A 81 19.20 -0.16 -8.51
C GLU A 81 18.50 -1.14 -9.46
N LEU A 82 18.14 -0.65 -10.64
CA LEU A 82 17.36 -1.42 -11.60
C LEU A 82 18.16 -2.67 -11.98
N ALA A 83 17.60 -3.85 -11.72
CA ALA A 83 18.22 -5.11 -12.11
C ALA A 83 18.55 -5.08 -13.63
N PRO A 84 19.75 -5.52 -14.03
CA PRO A 84 20.20 -5.48 -15.42
C PRO A 84 19.32 -6.39 -16.29
N THR A 85 19.15 -6.02 -17.55
CA THR A 85 18.47 -6.90 -18.52
C THR A 85 19.31 -8.13 -18.86
N VAL A 86 18.67 -9.21 -19.30
CA VAL A 86 19.35 -10.39 -19.83
C VAL A 86 20.32 -10.01 -20.97
N ALA A 87 19.95 -9.03 -21.80
CA ALA A 87 20.82 -8.53 -22.88
C ALA A 87 22.06 -7.80 -22.33
N GLN A 88 21.91 -6.96 -21.31
CA GLN A 88 23.03 -6.29 -20.65
C GLN A 88 23.97 -7.30 -19.96
N VAL A 89 23.42 -8.29 -19.25
CA VAL A 89 24.20 -9.36 -18.62
C VAL A 89 24.97 -10.16 -19.67
N ARG A 90 24.31 -10.57 -20.77
CA ARG A 90 24.97 -11.29 -21.88
C ARG A 90 26.04 -10.45 -22.57
N LYS A 91 25.80 -9.15 -22.76
CA LYS A 91 26.79 -8.24 -23.35
C LYS A 91 28.03 -8.12 -22.47
N LEU A 92 27.84 -7.98 -21.16
CA LEU A 92 28.94 -7.90 -20.20
C LEU A 92 29.74 -9.21 -20.18
N GLN A 93 29.03 -10.35 -20.15
CA GLN A 93 29.63 -11.67 -20.23
C GLN A 93 30.47 -11.85 -21.50
N ALA A 94 29.91 -11.51 -22.66
CA ALA A 94 30.61 -11.60 -23.94
C ALA A 94 31.83 -10.67 -24.00
N SER A 95 31.73 -9.46 -23.43
CA SER A 95 32.84 -8.51 -23.38
C SER A 95 33.98 -9.00 -22.48
N ALA A 96 33.64 -9.60 -21.33
CA ALA A 96 34.60 -10.19 -20.42
C ALA A 96 35.31 -11.41 -21.06
N SER A 97 34.56 -12.29 -21.72
CA SER A 97 35.14 -13.45 -22.42
C SER A 97 36.01 -13.05 -23.60
N ALA A 98 35.63 -12.01 -24.36
CA ALA A 98 36.45 -11.49 -25.44
C ALA A 98 37.77 -10.91 -24.91
N PHE A 99 37.70 -10.10 -23.84
CA PHE A 99 38.88 -9.55 -23.20
C PHE A 99 39.80 -10.63 -22.61
N GLU A 100 39.23 -11.70 -22.03
CA GLU A 100 40.01 -12.84 -21.55
C GLU A 100 40.76 -13.54 -22.70
N ALA A 101 40.11 -13.75 -23.84
CA ALA A 101 40.74 -14.30 -25.03
C ALA A 101 41.83 -13.38 -25.61
N ASP A 102 41.60 -12.06 -25.62
CA ASP A 102 42.59 -11.07 -26.06
C ASP A 102 43.85 -11.13 -25.17
N LEU A 103 43.68 -11.24 -23.85
CA LEU A 103 44.80 -11.37 -22.89
C LEU A 103 45.60 -12.66 -23.08
N ASP A 104 44.93 -13.77 -23.38
CA ASP A 104 45.56 -15.07 -23.64
C ASP A 104 46.34 -15.05 -24.97
N SER A 105 45.83 -14.33 -25.96
CA SER A 105 46.49 -14.15 -27.26
C SER A 105 47.62 -13.11 -27.25
N ALA A 106 47.62 -12.22 -26.24
CA ALA A 106 48.58 -11.14 -26.17
C ALA A 106 50.02 -11.64 -25.96
N GLY A 107 50.98 -10.92 -26.52
CA GLY A 107 52.40 -11.21 -26.35
C GLY A 107 52.98 -10.65 -25.05
N SER A 108 54.31 -10.62 -24.97
CA SER A 108 55.08 -10.09 -23.84
C SER A 108 55.00 -8.55 -23.64
N TRP A 109 54.21 -7.85 -24.47
CA TRP A 109 54.06 -6.40 -24.40
C TRP A 109 52.94 -5.94 -23.46
N VAL A 110 52.08 -6.85 -23.01
CA VAL A 110 51.05 -6.57 -22.00
C VAL A 110 51.65 -6.68 -20.60
N ILE A 111 51.08 -5.94 -19.65
CA ILE A 111 51.47 -5.94 -18.23
C ILE A 111 51.72 -7.36 -17.70
N GLY A 112 52.81 -7.54 -16.95
CA GLY A 112 53.25 -8.84 -16.44
C GLY A 112 52.20 -9.53 -15.56
N ASP A 113 51.38 -8.73 -14.87
CA ASP A 113 50.36 -9.21 -13.94
C ASP A 113 49.13 -9.82 -14.63
N ARG A 114 49.13 -9.91 -15.97
CA ARG A 114 48.03 -10.53 -16.73
C ARG A 114 47.75 -11.98 -16.34
N THR A 115 48.75 -12.69 -15.81
CA THR A 115 48.63 -14.08 -15.32
C THR A 115 48.37 -14.15 -13.82
N ASP A 116 48.34 -13.02 -13.12
CA ASP A 116 48.12 -12.97 -11.67
C ASP A 116 46.69 -13.49 -11.35
N PRO A 117 46.55 -14.49 -10.47
CA PRO A 117 45.24 -14.93 -9.98
C PRO A 117 44.38 -13.79 -9.45
N ALA A 118 44.96 -12.79 -8.78
CA ALA A 118 44.23 -11.63 -8.25
C ALA A 118 43.53 -10.81 -9.35
N PHE A 119 44.05 -10.85 -10.58
CA PHE A 119 43.46 -10.24 -11.75
C PHE A 119 42.54 -11.21 -12.52
N ARG A 120 42.94 -12.48 -12.68
CA ARG A 120 42.18 -13.48 -13.45
C ARG A 120 40.90 -13.96 -12.76
N GLU A 121 40.90 -14.10 -11.44
CA GLU A 121 39.73 -14.62 -10.70
C GLU A 121 38.50 -13.69 -10.75
N PRO A 122 38.62 -12.35 -10.57
CA PRO A 122 37.49 -11.45 -10.79
C PRO A 122 36.96 -11.50 -12.22
N LEU A 123 37.84 -11.56 -13.22
CA LEU A 123 37.44 -11.64 -14.63
C LEU A 123 36.66 -12.93 -14.93
N SER A 124 37.18 -14.08 -14.48
CA SER A 124 36.51 -15.37 -14.61
C SER A 124 35.13 -15.39 -13.92
N ARG A 125 35.00 -14.75 -12.76
CA ARG A 125 33.70 -14.58 -12.07
C ARG A 125 32.72 -13.76 -12.89
N ILE A 126 33.16 -12.70 -13.57
CA ILE A 126 32.30 -11.90 -14.46
C ILE A 126 31.90 -12.73 -15.69
N CYS A 127 32.82 -13.54 -16.26
CA CYS A 127 32.52 -14.48 -17.35
C CYS A 127 31.47 -15.53 -16.96
N ALA A 128 31.47 -16.00 -15.71
CA ALA A 128 30.54 -17.04 -15.25
C ALA A 128 29.19 -16.47 -14.76
N ALA A 129 29.22 -15.42 -13.95
CA ALA A 129 28.05 -14.84 -13.28
C ALA A 129 28.19 -13.31 -13.15
N PRO A 130 27.88 -12.54 -14.20
CA PRO A 130 28.12 -11.09 -14.23
C PRO A 130 27.19 -10.29 -13.32
N SER A 131 26.10 -10.89 -12.83
CA SER A 131 25.06 -10.20 -12.06
C SER A 131 24.82 -10.88 -10.72
N ARG A 132 24.82 -10.09 -9.65
CA ARG A 132 24.45 -10.53 -8.29
C ARG A 132 22.94 -10.63 -8.09
N VAL A 133 22.16 -10.04 -9.00
CA VAL A 133 20.69 -10.05 -8.99
C VAL A 133 20.15 -10.73 -10.24
N PRO A 134 19.01 -11.44 -10.18
CA PRO A 134 18.42 -12.08 -11.35
C PRO A 134 18.10 -11.07 -12.47
N PRO A 135 18.52 -11.30 -13.72
CA PRO A 135 18.31 -10.36 -14.81
C PRO A 135 16.86 -10.31 -15.29
N ARG A 136 16.43 -9.12 -15.75
CA ARG A 136 15.08 -8.90 -16.29
C ARG A 136 14.99 -9.17 -17.80
N SER A 137 13.83 -9.61 -18.29
CA SER A 137 13.57 -9.77 -19.72
C SER A 137 13.50 -8.41 -20.45
N ALA A 138 14.07 -8.33 -21.64
CA ALA A 138 14.01 -7.13 -22.48
C ALA A 138 12.57 -6.87 -22.96
N GLY A 139 12.13 -5.61 -22.96
CA GLY A 139 10.79 -5.22 -23.42
C GLY A 139 9.69 -5.20 -22.36
N ARG A 140 9.93 -5.68 -21.13
CA ARG A 140 9.04 -5.39 -20.00
C ARG A 140 9.46 -4.08 -19.34
N LEU A 141 8.53 -3.14 -19.21
CA LEU A 141 8.64 -1.98 -18.30
C LEU A 141 9.18 -2.45 -16.94
N PRO A 142 9.87 -1.59 -16.18
CA PRO A 142 10.25 -1.91 -14.82
C PRO A 142 9.00 -2.38 -14.09
N LEU A 143 8.95 -3.66 -13.75
CA LEU A 143 7.99 -4.14 -12.76
C LEU A 143 8.24 -3.45 -11.41
N GLY A 144 9.31 -2.65 -11.24
CA GLY A 144 9.64 -1.92 -10.02
C GLY A 144 8.44 -1.16 -9.47
N ASP A 145 7.94 -0.17 -10.20
CA ASP A 145 6.87 0.71 -9.71
C ASP A 145 5.54 -0.03 -9.56
N ARG A 146 5.20 -0.89 -10.54
CA ARG A 146 4.01 -1.76 -10.48
C ARG A 146 4.06 -2.72 -9.30
N ARG A 147 5.19 -3.38 -9.08
CA ARG A 147 5.41 -4.31 -7.97
C ARG A 147 5.41 -3.55 -6.66
N ALA A 148 6.07 -2.40 -6.58
CA ALA A 148 6.09 -1.55 -5.40
C ALA A 148 4.66 -1.13 -5.03
N PHE A 149 3.88 -0.64 -6.00
CA PHE A 149 2.47 -0.34 -5.84
C PHE A 149 1.69 -1.55 -5.31
N VAL A 150 1.76 -2.70 -5.97
CA VAL A 150 1.02 -3.91 -5.58
C VAL A 150 1.40 -4.37 -4.16
N LEU A 151 2.70 -4.34 -3.83
CA LEU A 151 3.18 -4.75 -2.51
C LEU A 151 2.74 -3.76 -1.42
N HIS A 152 2.83 -2.47 -1.69
CA HIS A 152 2.42 -1.43 -0.75
C HIS A 152 0.92 -1.49 -0.49
N LEU A 153 0.12 -1.56 -1.56
CA LEU A 153 -1.33 -1.69 -1.46
C LEU A 153 -1.74 -2.97 -0.74
N ALA A 154 -1.12 -4.11 -1.06
CA ALA A 154 -1.42 -5.37 -0.38
C ALA A 154 -1.14 -5.29 1.13
N ARG A 155 -0.05 -4.63 1.54
CA ARG A 155 0.23 -4.38 2.96
C ARG A 155 -0.84 -3.51 3.60
N SER A 156 -1.18 -2.37 3.00
CA SER A 156 -2.20 -1.45 3.53
C SER A 156 -3.57 -2.14 3.68
N LEU A 157 -4.00 -2.92 2.69
CA LEU A 157 -5.25 -3.66 2.75
C LEU A 157 -5.24 -4.75 3.82
N TYR A 158 -4.11 -5.41 4.04
CA TYR A 158 -3.96 -6.40 5.10
C TYR A 158 -4.01 -5.76 6.49
N VAL A 159 -3.47 -4.55 6.65
CA VAL A 159 -3.64 -3.78 7.89
C VAL A 159 -5.12 -3.45 8.11
N LEU A 160 -5.83 -3.00 7.07
CA LEU A 160 -7.23 -2.58 7.16
C LEU A 160 -8.24 -3.73 7.35
N SER A 161 -8.04 -4.88 6.69
CA SER A 161 -9.08 -5.93 6.61
C SER A 161 -8.56 -7.35 6.89
N SER A 162 -7.30 -7.50 7.31
CA SER A 162 -6.64 -8.80 7.54
C SER A 162 -6.64 -9.76 6.35
N SER A 163 -7.00 -9.28 5.16
CA SER A 163 -6.99 -10.02 3.91
C SER A 163 -6.93 -9.04 2.74
N PHE A 164 -6.76 -9.54 1.51
CA PHE A 164 -6.92 -8.73 0.31
C PHE A 164 -7.29 -9.62 -0.89
N PRO A 165 -8.31 -9.25 -1.69
CA PRO A 165 -8.64 -9.96 -2.90
C PRO A 165 -7.68 -9.60 -4.03
N THR A 166 -7.22 -10.63 -4.75
CA THR A 166 -6.31 -10.45 -5.91
C THR A 166 -6.98 -9.68 -7.04
N LYS A 167 -8.30 -9.87 -7.20
CA LYS A 167 -9.12 -9.12 -8.16
C LYS A 167 -9.17 -7.62 -7.88
N PHE A 168 -9.34 -7.23 -6.63
CA PHE A 168 -9.32 -5.81 -6.25
C PHE A 168 -7.95 -5.18 -6.53
N LEU A 169 -6.86 -5.89 -6.19
CA LEU A 169 -5.51 -5.42 -6.52
C LEU A 169 -5.32 -5.27 -8.03
N MET A 170 -5.88 -6.17 -8.84
CA MET A 170 -5.87 -6.03 -10.30
C MET A 170 -6.59 -4.76 -10.73
N VAL A 171 -7.84 -4.54 -10.31
CA VAL A 171 -8.65 -3.34 -10.61
C VAL A 171 -7.90 -2.06 -10.25
N ALA A 172 -7.34 -2.01 -9.05
CA ALA A 172 -6.55 -0.86 -8.61
C ALA A 172 -5.29 -0.67 -9.47
N THR A 173 -4.63 -1.74 -9.92
CA THR A 173 -3.39 -1.68 -10.71
C THR A 173 -3.64 -1.29 -12.17
N VAL A 174 -4.76 -1.71 -12.79
CA VAL A 174 -5.04 -1.41 -14.21
C VAL A 174 -5.25 0.08 -14.48
N LEU A 175 -5.57 0.89 -13.47
CA LEU A 175 -5.68 2.35 -13.61
C LEU A 175 -4.43 3.02 -14.19
N ALA A 176 -3.24 2.51 -13.85
CA ALA A 176 -1.96 3.00 -14.38
C ALA A 176 -1.29 1.99 -15.33
N TRP A 177 -1.66 0.71 -15.26
CA TRP A 177 -1.06 -0.37 -16.02
C TRP A 177 -2.13 -1.30 -16.59
N GLU A 178 -2.83 -0.86 -17.64
CA GLU A 178 -3.99 -1.53 -18.27
C GLU A 178 -3.74 -3.01 -18.62
N GLU A 179 -2.52 -3.35 -18.99
CA GLU A 179 -2.06 -4.71 -19.32
C GLU A 179 -2.00 -5.67 -18.11
N THR A 180 -2.40 -5.22 -16.92
CA THR A 180 -2.28 -6.00 -15.68
C THR A 180 -3.37 -7.05 -15.58
N SER A 181 -2.96 -8.31 -15.56
CA SER A 181 -3.85 -9.46 -15.37
C SER A 181 -3.77 -10.03 -13.96
N ASP A 182 -4.77 -10.83 -13.56
CA ASP A 182 -4.77 -11.62 -12.32
C ASP A 182 -3.51 -12.50 -12.21
N ARG A 183 -3.04 -13.09 -13.32
CA ARG A 183 -1.79 -13.86 -13.37
C ARG A 183 -0.59 -13.01 -13.00
N THR A 184 -0.53 -11.76 -13.48
CA THR A 184 0.53 -10.81 -13.14
C THR A 184 0.52 -10.51 -11.64
N ILE A 185 -0.64 -10.22 -11.05
CA ILE A 185 -0.76 -9.97 -9.60
C ILE A 185 -0.32 -11.20 -8.79
N ARG A 186 -0.73 -12.42 -9.17
CA ARG A 186 -0.29 -13.66 -8.50
C ARG A 186 1.21 -13.89 -8.61
N SER A 187 1.82 -13.54 -9.74
CA SER A 187 3.28 -13.66 -9.91
C SER A 187 4.05 -12.69 -8.99
N ILE A 188 3.47 -11.54 -8.69
CA ILE A 188 4.02 -10.58 -7.72
C ILE A 188 3.80 -11.09 -6.29
N LEU A 189 2.58 -11.55 -5.99
CA LEU A 189 2.12 -11.99 -4.67
C LEU A 189 2.22 -13.51 -4.50
N THR A 190 3.45 -14.02 -4.58
CA THR A 190 3.73 -15.43 -4.29
C THR A 190 3.33 -15.78 -2.85
N PRO A 191 3.10 -17.07 -2.52
CA PRO A 191 2.76 -17.48 -1.15
C PRO A 191 3.76 -16.97 -0.10
N ALA A 192 5.06 -16.99 -0.43
CA ALA A 192 6.12 -16.46 0.42
C ALA A 192 5.94 -14.95 0.67
N VAL A 193 5.72 -14.16 -0.38
CA VAL A 193 5.50 -12.71 -0.28
C VAL A 193 4.26 -12.39 0.55
N ARG A 194 3.16 -13.15 0.37
CA ARG A 194 1.95 -12.98 1.17
C ARG A 194 2.20 -13.24 2.66
N SER A 195 2.97 -14.28 2.97
CA SER A 195 3.36 -14.58 4.35
C SER A 195 4.20 -13.46 4.96
N THR A 196 5.16 -12.91 4.20
CA THR A 196 5.96 -11.75 4.64
C THR A 196 5.08 -10.53 4.91
N ILE A 197 4.14 -10.21 4.01
CA ILE A 197 3.20 -9.10 4.20
C ILE A 197 2.37 -9.31 5.46
N ALA A 198 1.85 -10.53 5.68
CA ALA A 198 1.07 -10.86 6.86
C ALA A 198 1.87 -10.68 8.15
N ALA A 199 3.12 -11.16 8.18
CA ALA A 199 4.01 -10.99 9.33
C ALA A 199 4.34 -9.52 9.60
N GLN A 200 4.62 -8.75 8.54
CA GLN A 200 4.97 -7.34 8.66
C GLN A 200 3.79 -6.50 9.14
N ALA A 201 2.59 -6.72 8.57
CA ALA A 201 1.37 -6.05 9.00
C ALA A 201 0.95 -6.45 10.42
N ALA A 202 1.22 -7.70 10.85
CA ALA A 202 1.00 -8.12 12.23
C ALA A 202 1.93 -7.38 13.19
N SER A 203 3.20 -7.19 12.83
CA SER A 203 4.16 -6.39 13.61
C SER A 203 3.71 -4.93 13.74
N GLU A 204 3.19 -4.34 12.66
CA GLU A 204 2.65 -2.96 12.69
C GLU A 204 1.41 -2.86 13.58
N ARG A 205 0.50 -3.83 13.50
CA ARG A 205 -0.66 -3.88 14.39
C ARG A 205 -0.27 -3.97 15.86
N VAL A 206 0.74 -4.78 16.20
CA VAL A 206 1.22 -4.87 17.58
C VAL A 206 1.77 -3.52 18.07
N ALA A 207 2.50 -2.79 17.22
CA ALA A 207 3.00 -1.46 17.55
C ALA A 207 1.85 -0.44 17.71
N GLY A 208 0.83 -0.49 16.84
CA GLY A 208 -0.37 0.36 16.93
C GLY A 208 -1.20 0.09 18.19
N ILE A 209 -1.46 -1.18 18.50
CA ILE A 209 -2.21 -1.61 19.69
C ILE A 209 -1.50 -1.17 20.98
N ALA A 210 -0.16 -1.17 21.02
CA ALA A 210 0.56 -0.66 22.18
C ALA A 210 0.31 0.85 22.42
N SER A 211 0.20 1.62 21.33
CA SER A 211 -0.15 3.04 21.38
C SER A 211 -1.62 3.25 21.76
N GLU A 212 -2.54 2.47 21.16
CA GLU A 212 -3.97 2.55 21.47
C GLU A 212 -4.28 2.11 22.91
N ASN A 213 -3.62 1.07 23.42
CA ASN A 213 -3.77 0.62 24.80
C ASN A 213 -3.26 1.66 25.81
N ALA A 214 -2.20 2.41 25.48
CA ALA A 214 -1.76 3.53 26.31
C ALA A 214 -2.85 4.62 26.41
N THR A 215 -3.50 4.94 25.31
CA THR A 215 -4.66 5.86 25.26
C THR A 215 -5.88 5.30 25.99
N HIS A 216 -6.20 4.03 25.79
CA HIS A 216 -7.32 3.34 26.45
C HIS A 216 -7.12 3.26 27.97
N HIS A 217 -5.89 3.05 28.44
CA HIS A 217 -5.56 3.07 29.87
C HIS A 217 -5.69 4.47 30.50
N LEU A 218 -5.43 5.52 29.73
CA LEU A 218 -5.72 6.90 30.17
C LEU A 218 -7.24 7.12 30.28
N ILE A 219 -8.02 6.65 29.30
CA ILE A 219 -9.50 6.77 29.30
C ILE A 219 -10.14 5.92 30.41
N SER A 220 -9.64 4.69 30.64
CA SER A 220 -10.18 3.78 31.66
C SER A 220 -9.91 4.26 33.09
N ARG A 221 -8.85 5.04 33.30
CA ARG A 221 -8.59 5.69 34.59
C ARG A 221 -9.56 6.83 34.91
N VAL A 222 -10.26 7.33 33.89
CA VAL A 222 -11.16 8.49 34.02
C VAL A 222 -12.64 8.09 33.95
N SER A 223 -12.95 6.89 33.48
CA SER A 223 -14.32 6.38 33.39
C SER A 223 -14.77 5.71 34.69
N VAL A 224 -15.61 6.39 35.48
CA VAL A 224 -16.41 5.75 36.54
C VAL A 224 -17.61 5.09 35.86
N ASN A 225 -17.67 3.75 35.93
CA ASN A 225 -18.70 2.83 35.40
C ASN A 225 -20.01 3.45 34.86
N PRO A 226 -20.31 3.27 33.56
CA PRO A 226 -21.68 3.11 33.11
C PRO A 226 -21.99 1.62 32.91
N VAL A 227 -23.06 1.16 33.56
CA VAL A 227 -23.66 -0.15 33.33
C VAL A 227 -24.07 -0.22 31.86
N SER A 228 -23.31 -0.94 31.04
CA SER A 228 -23.61 -1.13 29.62
C SER A 228 -24.47 -2.38 29.47
N THR A 229 -25.76 -2.20 29.18
CA THR A 229 -26.65 -3.30 28.80
C THR A 229 -26.23 -3.80 27.40
N PRO A 230 -25.99 -5.10 27.19
CA PRO A 230 -25.60 -5.59 25.87
C PRO A 230 -26.78 -5.50 24.91
N LEU A 231 -26.67 -4.65 23.88
CA LEU A 231 -27.61 -4.61 22.76
C LEU A 231 -27.34 -5.84 21.88
N ILE A 232 -28.12 -6.89 22.10
CA ILE A 232 -28.19 -8.08 21.25
C ILE A 232 -29.03 -7.70 20.03
N GLY A 233 -28.38 -7.23 18.97
CA GLY A 233 -28.99 -6.89 17.69
C GLY A 233 -28.02 -6.06 16.86
N GLY A 234 -27.75 -6.47 15.61
CA GLY A 234 -26.87 -5.73 14.71
C GLY A 234 -27.32 -4.27 14.60
N ASP A 235 -26.43 -3.34 14.91
CA ASP A 235 -26.73 -1.91 14.93
C ASP A 235 -26.87 -1.37 13.50
N SER A 236 -28.12 -1.20 13.07
CA SER A 236 -28.51 -0.71 11.74
C SER A 236 -28.44 0.80 11.56
N ARG A 237 -28.06 1.56 12.60
CA ARG A 237 -27.91 3.02 12.52
C ARG A 237 -26.78 3.43 11.58
N SER A 238 -26.94 4.59 10.95
CA SER A 238 -25.90 5.20 10.13
C SER A 238 -24.69 5.61 10.98
N ASP A 239 -23.51 5.71 10.36
CA ASP A 239 -22.26 6.05 11.06
C ASP A 239 -22.38 7.43 11.75
N GLY A 240 -23.09 8.39 11.15
CA GLY A 240 -23.37 9.70 11.74
C GLY A 240 -24.24 9.65 12.99
N GLU A 241 -25.23 8.76 13.04
CA GLU A 241 -26.08 8.54 14.23
C GLU A 241 -25.33 7.84 15.35
N LYS A 242 -24.45 6.88 14.99
CA LYS A 242 -23.58 6.18 15.95
C LYS A 242 -22.63 7.14 16.64
N ILE A 243 -21.99 8.04 15.87
CA ILE A 243 -21.09 9.05 16.42
C ILE A 243 -21.86 10.09 17.24
N ALA A 244 -23.03 10.52 16.79
CA ALA A 244 -23.86 11.45 17.56
C ALA A 244 -24.24 10.90 18.95
N GLU A 245 -24.61 9.62 19.02
CA GLU A 245 -24.93 8.96 20.27
C GLU A 245 -23.70 8.77 21.16
N ALA A 246 -22.55 8.40 20.58
CA ALA A 246 -21.29 8.32 21.31
C ALA A 246 -20.87 9.69 21.87
N LEU A 247 -21.02 10.77 21.11
CA LEU A 247 -20.76 12.14 21.57
C LEU A 247 -21.72 12.54 22.69
N ARG A 248 -23.00 12.16 22.61
CA ARG A 248 -23.99 12.39 23.68
C ARG A 248 -23.57 11.71 24.98
N LEU A 249 -23.15 10.44 24.92
CA LEU A 249 -22.68 9.67 26.07
C LEU A 249 -21.37 10.24 26.66
N LEU A 250 -20.41 10.60 25.82
CA LEU A 250 -19.13 11.18 26.27
C LEU A 250 -19.30 12.57 26.90
N ARG A 251 -20.25 13.37 26.43
CA ARG A 251 -20.60 14.66 27.06
C ARG A 251 -21.26 14.50 28.43
N SER A 252 -21.78 13.31 28.75
CA SER A 252 -22.37 13.02 30.06
C SER A 252 -21.36 12.54 31.11
N LEU A 253 -20.06 12.49 30.77
CA LEU A 253 -19.00 12.13 31.71
C LEU A 253 -18.85 13.18 32.83
N THR A 254 -18.61 12.68 34.05
CA THR A 254 -18.51 13.50 35.27
C THR A 254 -17.26 14.38 35.32
N ASP A 255 -16.19 13.99 34.60
CA ASP A 255 -14.96 14.78 34.47
C ASP A 255 -15.03 15.65 33.19
N PRO A 256 -15.09 17.00 33.33
CA PRO A 256 -15.23 17.91 32.20
C PRO A 256 -13.98 17.95 31.30
N THR A 257 -12.78 17.68 31.84
CA THR A 257 -11.54 17.66 31.07
C THR A 257 -11.50 16.43 30.17
N ALA A 258 -11.88 15.29 30.73
CA ALA A 258 -11.98 14.03 30.00
C ALA A 258 -13.08 14.06 28.94
N ALA A 259 -14.24 14.60 29.29
CA ALA A 259 -15.32 14.83 28.32
C ALA A 259 -14.82 15.66 27.13
N THR A 260 -14.10 16.76 27.39
CA THR A 260 -13.58 17.66 26.35
C THR A 260 -12.55 16.96 25.46
N VAL A 261 -11.55 16.29 26.05
CA VAL A 261 -10.50 15.59 25.28
C VAL A 261 -11.10 14.46 24.44
N THR A 262 -11.97 13.64 25.04
CA THR A 262 -12.54 12.47 24.33
C THR A 262 -13.53 12.90 23.26
N VAL A 263 -14.32 13.96 23.48
CA VAL A 263 -15.17 14.57 22.46
C VAL A 263 -14.33 15.16 21.32
N ALA A 264 -13.25 15.87 21.63
CA ALA A 264 -12.35 16.42 20.63
C ALA A 264 -11.71 15.31 19.79
N THR A 265 -11.17 14.26 20.42
CA THR A 265 -10.60 13.10 19.71
C THR A 265 -11.64 12.37 18.87
N LEU A 266 -12.86 12.17 19.39
CA LEU A 266 -13.93 11.52 18.62
C LEU A 266 -14.38 12.40 17.44
N MET A 267 -14.41 13.72 17.60
CA MET A 267 -14.70 14.66 16.52
C MET A 267 -13.58 14.74 15.48
N GLU A 268 -12.31 14.70 15.89
CA GLU A 268 -11.15 14.62 14.99
C GLU A 268 -11.18 13.31 14.21
N LEU A 269 -11.46 12.18 14.86
CA LEU A 269 -11.64 10.89 14.18
C LEU A 269 -12.85 10.95 13.23
N ALA A 270 -13.98 11.47 13.68
CA ALA A 270 -15.18 11.61 12.83
C ALA A 270 -14.88 12.46 11.58
N ASP A 271 -14.15 13.56 11.74
CA ASP A 271 -13.69 14.41 10.63
C ASP A 271 -12.71 13.66 9.71
N GLU A 272 -11.74 12.93 10.28
CA GLU A 272 -10.79 12.09 9.53
C GLU A 272 -11.51 11.00 8.71
N PHE A 273 -12.61 10.47 9.22
CA PHE A 273 -13.45 9.48 8.55
C PHE A 273 -14.58 10.11 7.71
N GLY A 274 -14.66 11.44 7.61
CA GLY A 274 -15.67 12.15 6.82
C GLY A 274 -17.11 12.02 7.34
N ILE A 275 -17.28 11.66 8.62
CA ILE A 275 -18.57 11.47 9.27
C ILE A 275 -18.96 12.77 9.97
N ALA A 276 -20.00 13.43 9.49
CA ALA A 276 -20.62 14.52 10.22
C ALA A 276 -21.61 13.93 11.25
N PRO A 277 -21.50 14.27 12.55
CA PRO A 277 -22.49 13.84 13.53
C PRO A 277 -23.84 14.48 13.20
N VAL A 278 -24.87 13.65 13.12
CA VAL A 278 -26.26 14.14 12.94
C VAL A 278 -26.68 14.80 14.25
N GLN A 279 -27.34 15.96 14.18
CA GLN A 279 -27.93 16.55 15.39
C GLN A 279 -29.06 15.63 15.86
N LEU A 280 -28.84 14.90 16.96
CA LEU A 280 -29.91 14.21 17.66
C LEU A 280 -30.82 15.28 18.25
N GLU A 281 -32.05 15.39 17.75
CA GLU A 281 -33.07 16.26 18.36
C GLU A 281 -33.19 15.88 19.84
N GLN A 282 -32.94 16.86 20.72
CA GLN A 282 -33.19 16.67 22.14
C GLN A 282 -34.69 16.42 22.33
N PRO A 283 -35.12 15.32 22.98
CA PRO A 283 -36.50 15.23 23.40
C PRO A 283 -36.76 16.39 24.37
N ALA A 284 -37.77 17.19 24.07
CA ALA A 284 -38.24 18.24 24.96
C ALA A 284 -38.84 17.60 26.23
N GLY A 285 -38.28 17.94 27.38
CA GLY A 285 -38.87 17.68 28.71
C GLY A 285 -38.23 16.54 29.47
#